data_AF-A0A949WHN7-F1
#
_entry.id   AF-A0A949WHN7-F1
#
_cell.length_a   1.000
_cell.length_b   1.000
_cell.length_c   1.000
_cell.angle_alpha   90.00
_cell.angle_beta   90.00
_cell.angle_gamma   90.00
#
_symmetry.space_group_name_H-M   'P 1'
#
loop_
_entity.id
_entity.type
_entity.pdbx_description
1 polymer ?
#
loop_
_entity_poly.entity_id
_entity_poly.type
_entity_poly.pdbx_seq_one_letter_code
_entity_poly.pdbx_strand_id
1 'polypeptide(L)' 'MAVGDASNDLDFFDYCGFKVAVGNAEDEIKAKADWIASKEAGDGVIEFVWEYLLV' A
#
# COMPACT_ATOMS: atom_id res chain seq x y z
N MET A 1 5.53 -6.96 -5.43
CA MET A 1 4.78 -5.75 -5.05
C MET A 1 3.93 -6.11 -3.85
N ALA A 2 3.88 -5.24 -2.84
CA ALA A 2 3.08 -5.41 -1.64
C ALA A 2 2.06 -4.28 -1.52
N VAL A 3 0.87 -4.60 -1.02
CA VAL A 3 -0.12 -3.62 -0.55
C VAL A 3 -0.39 -3.97 0.92
N GLY A 4 -0.32 -2.98 1.81
CA GLY A 4 -0.49 -3.18 3.26
C GLY A 4 -1.22 -2.04 3.94
N ASP A 5 -1.72 -2.31 5.15
CA ASP A 5 -2.48 -1.36 5.95
C ASP A 5 -2.00 -1.26 7.41
N ALA A 6 -1.30 -2.27 7.92
CA ALA A 6 -0.88 -2.30 9.32
C ALA A 6 0.56 -2.78 9.53
N SER A 7 1.06 -2.61 10.76
CA SER A 7 2.42 -2.98 11.17
C SER A 7 2.75 -4.47 10.96
N ASN A 8 1.76 -5.37 10.96
CA ASN A 8 2.00 -6.79 10.62
C ASN A 8 2.37 -7.01 9.14
N ASP A 9 2.23 -6.00 8.28
CA ASP A 9 2.62 -6.06 6.87
C ASP A 9 4.08 -5.61 6.63
N LEU A 10 4.78 -5.13 7.66
CA LEU A 10 6.17 -4.64 7.54
C LEU A 10 7.11 -5.73 7.05
N ASP A 11 6.96 -6.96 7.54
CA ASP A 11 7.73 -8.10 7.07
C ASP A 11 7.47 -8.35 5.58
N PHE A 12 6.23 -8.20 5.11
CA PHE A 12 5.88 -8.36 3.70
C PHE A 12 6.48 -7.25 2.82
N PHE A 13 6.53 -6.01 3.33
CA PHE A 13 7.18 -4.88 2.67
C PHE A 13 8.67 -5.12 2.47
N ASP A 14 9.36 -5.72 3.46
CA ASP A 14 10.80 -5.96 3.39
C ASP A 14 11.19 -6.97 2.28
N TYR A 15 10.26 -7.83 1.84
CA TYR A 15 10.50 -8.76 0.72
C TYR A 15 10.10 -8.21 -0.67
N CYS A 16 9.39 -7.09 -0.74
CA CYS A 16 8.82 -6.58 -1.98
C CYS A 16 9.57 -5.36 -2.51
N GLY A 17 9.85 -5.36 -3.82
CA GLY A 17 10.54 -4.25 -4.48
C GLY A 17 9.72 -2.98 -4.71
N PHE A 18 8.38 -3.04 -4.59
CA PHE A 18 7.50 -1.87 -4.66
C PHE A 18 6.36 -2.05 -3.65
N LYS A 19 6.14 -1.04 -2.81
CA LYS A 19 5.32 -1.09 -1.62
C LYS A 19 4.24 -0.01 -1.65
N VAL A 20 3.00 -0.40 -1.39
CA VAL A 20 1.82 0.47 -1.44
C VAL A 20 1.11 0.41 -0.10
N ALA A 21 0.80 1.57 0.49
CA ALA A 21 -0.05 1.66 1.68
C ALA A 21 -1.40 2.28 1.35
N VAL A 22 -2.48 1.79 1.97
CA VAL A 22 -3.83 2.38 1.80
C VAL A 22 -4.00 3.65 2.66
N GLY A 23 -4.98 4.49 2.33
CA GLY A 23 -5.13 5.83 2.92
C GLY A 23 -5.35 5.85 4.43
N ASN A 24 -5.99 4.83 5.00
CA ASN A 24 -6.19 4.67 6.45
C ASN A 24 -5.13 3.78 7.13
N ALA A 25 -4.05 3.43 6.42
CA ALA A 25 -2.99 2.59 6.96
C ALA A 25 -2.26 3.25 8.15
N GLU A 26 -1.67 2.44 9.01
CA GLU A 26 -0.84 2.89 10.14
C GLU A 26 0.34 3.75 9.65
N ASP A 27 0.73 4.75 10.44
CA ASP A 27 1.81 5.68 10.06
C ASP A 27 3.15 4.95 9.82
N GLU A 28 3.40 3.88 10.55
CA GLU A 28 4.62 3.08 10.40
C GLU A 28 4.71 2.39 9.03
N ILE A 29 3.61 1.82 8.53
CA ILE A 29 3.60 1.16 7.23
C ILE A 29 3.64 2.19 6.09
N LYS A 30 2.94 3.33 6.26
CA LYS A 30 3.00 4.46 5.31
C LYS A 30 4.41 5.02 5.17
N ALA A 31 5.16 5.13 6.26
CA ALA A 31 6.54 5.62 6.25
C ALA A 31 7.50 4.73 5.43
N LYS A 32 7.17 3.45 5.22
CA LYS A 32 7.96 2.51 4.41
C LYS A 32 7.42 2.31 2.98
N ALA A 33 6.27 2.89 2.65
CA ALA A 33 5.62 2.74 1.36
C ALA A 33 6.28 3.63 0.29
N ASP A 34 6.34 3.13 -0.93
CA ASP A 34 6.80 3.90 -2.10
C ASP A 34 5.66 4.75 -2.68
N TRP A 35 4.41 4.35 -2.43
CA TRP A 35 3.20 5.06 -2.83
C TRP A 35 2.09 4.86 -1.79
N ILE A 36 1.29 5.90 -1.56
CA ILE A 36 0.21 5.89 -0.58
C ILE A 36 -1.09 6.26 -1.30
N ALA A 37 -2.12 5.42 -1.14
CA ALA A 37 -3.43 5.65 -1.73
C ALA A 37 -4.13 6.85 -1.09
N SER A 38 -4.93 7.57 -1.88
CA SER A 38 -5.80 8.62 -1.31
C SER A 38 -7.02 8.02 -0.62
N LYS A 39 -7.46 6.83 -1.06
CA LYS A 39 -8.62 6.12 -0.50
C LYS A 39 -8.24 5.09 0.55
N GLU A 40 -9.18 4.81 1.43
CA GLU A 40 -9.03 3.88 2.54
C GLU A 40 -9.29 2.42 2.13
N ALA A 41 -8.68 1.49 2.87
CA ALA A 41 -8.92 0.05 2.78
C ALA A 41 -8.96 -0.47 1.31
N GLY A 42 -9.97 -1.27 0.98
CA GLY A 42 -10.11 -1.87 -0.35
C GLY A 42 -10.20 -0.85 -1.50
N ASP A 43 -10.76 0.34 -1.26
CA ASP A 43 -10.87 1.38 -2.28
C ASP A 43 -9.49 1.95 -2.65
N GLY A 44 -8.55 2.01 -1.70
CA GLY A 44 -7.16 2.38 -1.99
C GLY A 44 -6.43 1.34 -2.84
N VAL A 45 -6.76 0.05 -2.65
CA VAL A 45 -6.24 -1.02 -3.52
C VAL A 45 -6.78 -0.87 -4.94
N ILE A 46 -8.09 -0.61 -5.07
CA ILE A 46 -8.76 -0.41 -6.36
C ILE A 46 -8.16 0.79 -7.09
N GLU A 47 -7.97 1.92 -6.40
CA GLU A 47 -7.32 3.12 -6.92
C GLU A 47 -5.96 2.78 -7.55
N PHE A 48 -5.08 2.11 -6.80
CA PHE A 48 -3.76 1.74 -7.29
C PHE A 48 -3.83 0.82 -8.53
N VAL A 49 -4.71 -0.19 -8.50
CA VAL A 49 -4.84 -1.15 -9.61
C VAL A 49 -5.29 -0.47 -10.90
N TRP A 50 -6.28 0.43 -10.83
CA TRP A 50 -6.78 1.14 -12.02
C TRP A 50 -5.78 2.14 -12.57
N GLU A 51 -5.04 2.84 -11.71
CA GLU A 51 -4.10 3.87 -12.17
C GLU A 51 -2.77 3.30 -12.69
N TYR A 52 -2.31 2.17 -12.14
CA TYR A 52 -0.94 1.70 -12.38
C TYR A 52 -0.83 0.28 -12.96
N LEU A 53 -1.87 -0.57 -12.89
CA LEU A 53 -1.77 -1.97 -13.34
C LEU A 53 -2.67 -2.32 -14.54
N LEU A 54 -3.91 -1.84 -14.56
CA LEU A 54 -4.93 -2.23 -15.56
C LEU A 54 -5.15 -1.19 -16.65
N VAL A 55 -4.08 -0.56 -17.14
CA VAL A 55 -4.13 0.35 -18.31
C VAL A 55 -4.97 -0.18 -19.47
#